data_AF-A0A9Y1Z9U3-F1
#
_entry.id   AF-A0A9Y1Z9U3-F1
#
_cell.length_a   1.000
_cell.length_b   1.000
_cell.length_c   1.000
_cell.angle_alpha   90.00
_cell.angle_beta   90.00
_cell.angle_gamma   90.00
#
_symmetry.space_group_name_H-M   'P 1'
#
loop_
_entity.id
_entity.type
_entity.pdbx_description
1 polymer ?
#
loop_
_entity_poly.entity_id
_entity_poly.type
_entity_poly.pdbx_seq_one_letter_code
_entity_poly.pdbx_strand_id
1 'polypeptide(L)'
;MEHTRRKFGAFVALGAAGVSGCLGGGDDPATDDESEEDDSDDTAADDTSENAEDDDGVGVEDQPDDAAIAFDTPADGATVTSPVEVKADVEAVDIVPPDDPVPGEGHVHVLVDNDCFEDGESIPGPSEEAEEEGIYHWPETEGEIELEPGEYDLCLQLGDGDHNAFGETDEITITVEEDDDDVGVEDQPDDAAISFVTPKDGATVTSPVEIKADVEAVDIVPPDDPAPGEAHVHVLVDNDCFEDGETIPGPSEEAEEEGIFHWPETEGEIELEPGEYDLCLQLGDGDHNAFGETDEITVTVEKG
;
A
#
# COMPACT_ATOMS: atom_id res chain seq x y z
N MET A 1 -32.97 -21.07 -14.61
CA MET A 1 -32.42 -21.94 -15.67
C MET A 1 -31.07 -22.44 -15.19
N GLU A 2 -30.90 -23.75 -15.09
CA GLU A 2 -29.72 -24.39 -14.49
C GLU A 2 -28.53 -24.39 -15.48
N HIS A 3 -27.41 -23.78 -15.10
CA HIS A 3 -26.16 -23.85 -15.87
C HIS A 3 -25.34 -25.08 -15.47
N THR A 4 -25.29 -26.07 -16.36
CA THR A 4 -24.38 -27.22 -16.28
C THR A 4 -23.01 -26.83 -16.84
N ARG A 5 -21.95 -26.83 -16.01
CA ARG A 5 -20.55 -26.73 -16.48
C ARG A 5 -19.93 -28.13 -16.63
N ARG A 6 -19.50 -28.45 -17.86
CA ARG A 6 -18.68 -29.64 -18.19
C ARG A 6 -17.20 -29.30 -18.01
N LYS A 7 -16.46 -30.10 -17.24
CA LYS A 7 -14.99 -30.11 -17.22
C LYS A 7 -14.47 -31.19 -18.17
N PHE A 8 -13.56 -30.83 -19.07
CA PHE A 8 -12.70 -31.73 -19.82
C PHE A 8 -11.27 -31.53 -19.34
N GLY A 9 -10.59 -32.62 -18.97
CA GLY A 9 -9.21 -32.62 -18.54
C GLY A 9 -8.23 -32.81 -19.70
N ALA A 10 -6.99 -32.41 -19.47
CA ALA A 10 -5.84 -32.83 -20.26
C ALA A 10 -4.75 -33.36 -19.32
N PHE A 11 -4.34 -34.59 -19.61
CA PHE A 11 -3.22 -35.31 -19.02
C PHE A 11 -1.92 -34.93 -19.73
N VAL A 12 -0.81 -34.86 -19.00
CA VAL A 12 0.52 -35.28 -19.51
C VAL A 12 1.21 -36.10 -18.42
N ALA A 13 1.76 -37.24 -18.82
CA ALA A 13 2.48 -38.21 -18.01
C ALA A 13 3.92 -38.35 -18.51
N LEU A 14 4.86 -38.72 -17.62
CA LEU A 14 6.04 -39.60 -17.78
C LEU A 14 6.94 -39.41 -16.53
N GLY A 15 7.51 -40.38 -15.82
CA GLY A 15 7.50 -41.85 -15.83
C GLY A 15 8.55 -42.40 -14.82
N ALA A 16 8.19 -43.48 -14.11
CA ALA A 16 8.94 -44.68 -13.62
C ALA A 16 10.41 -44.54 -13.08
N ALA A 17 10.96 -45.28 -12.10
CA ALA A 17 10.70 -46.54 -11.37
C ALA A 17 11.66 -46.55 -10.12
N GLY A 18 11.58 -47.38 -9.08
CA GLY A 18 10.78 -48.56 -8.75
C GLY A 18 11.30 -49.26 -7.47
N VAL A 19 10.52 -50.25 -7.01
CA VAL A 19 10.82 -51.45 -6.17
C VAL A 19 11.49 -51.23 -4.79
N SER A 20 11.12 -51.86 -3.67
CA SER A 20 10.41 -53.10 -3.33
C SER A 20 10.05 -52.99 -1.81
N GLY A 21 8.83 -53.30 -1.34
CA GLY A 21 8.48 -54.58 -0.66
C GLY A 21 9.30 -54.85 0.64
N CYS A 22 8.78 -55.15 1.83
CA CYS A 22 7.55 -55.82 2.28
C CYS A 22 7.48 -55.69 3.84
N LEU A 23 6.34 -55.30 4.41
CA LEU A 23 5.36 -56.13 5.17
C LEU A 23 5.59 -56.31 6.69
N GLY A 24 4.54 -55.97 7.44
CA GLY A 24 4.15 -56.51 8.76
C GLY A 24 4.47 -55.58 9.93
N GLY A 25 3.54 -54.96 10.67
CA GLY A 25 2.12 -55.19 10.86
C GLY A 25 1.85 -55.85 12.23
N GLY A 26 1.29 -55.08 13.18
CA GLY A 26 0.44 -55.61 14.24
C GLY A 26 0.80 -55.27 15.69
N ASP A 27 -0.11 -54.48 16.30
CA ASP A 27 -0.66 -54.61 17.66
C ASP A 27 0.07 -54.00 18.90
N ASP A 28 -0.53 -52.89 19.39
CA ASP A 28 -0.80 -52.40 20.76
C ASP A 28 -0.77 -53.42 21.94
N PRO A 29 -0.91 -53.02 23.24
CA PRO A 29 -0.76 -51.71 23.91
C PRO A 29 -0.05 -51.79 25.32
N ALA A 30 0.11 -50.61 25.95
CA ALA A 30 0.14 -50.31 27.40
C ALA A 30 1.23 -50.92 28.33
N THR A 31 1.73 -50.06 29.25
CA THR A 31 1.75 -50.19 30.74
C THR A 31 3.06 -49.70 31.37
N ASP A 32 2.89 -48.86 32.40
CA ASP A 32 3.62 -48.80 33.69
C ASP A 32 5.13 -48.51 33.69
N ASP A 33 5.80 -48.00 34.73
CA ASP A 33 5.53 -47.34 36.02
C ASP A 33 6.88 -47.46 36.77
N GLU A 34 7.31 -46.41 37.45
CA GLU A 34 8.25 -46.37 38.60
C GLU A 34 9.75 -46.71 38.45
N SER A 35 10.55 -45.72 38.88
CA SER A 35 11.71 -45.76 39.81
C SER A 35 12.89 -46.71 39.56
N GLU A 36 14.12 -46.20 39.69
CA GLU A 36 14.96 -46.40 40.90
C GLU A 36 16.08 -45.33 40.96
N GLU A 37 16.20 -44.74 42.15
CA GLU A 37 17.30 -43.91 42.65
C GLU A 37 18.51 -44.83 43.01
N ASP A 38 19.76 -44.34 42.94
CA ASP A 38 20.69 -44.45 44.09
C ASP A 38 21.97 -43.61 43.90
N ASP A 39 22.35 -43.02 45.03
CA ASP A 39 23.40 -42.06 45.37
C ASP A 39 24.83 -42.64 45.38
N SER A 40 25.82 -41.72 45.31
CA SER A 40 27.02 -41.60 46.17
C SER A 40 28.11 -40.80 45.42
N ASP A 41 28.89 -39.89 45.99
CA ASP A 41 29.34 -39.66 47.36
C ASP A 41 29.85 -38.20 47.51
N ASP A 42 29.84 -37.75 48.76
CA ASP A 42 30.08 -36.43 49.32
C ASP A 42 31.59 -36.09 49.43
N THR A 43 32.00 -34.89 49.02
CA THR A 43 33.05 -34.16 49.76
C THR A 43 32.85 -32.65 49.67
N ALA A 44 32.40 -32.04 50.77
CA ALA A 44 32.50 -30.61 51.01
C ALA A 44 33.89 -30.20 51.54
N ALA A 45 34.49 -29.16 50.94
CA ALA A 45 35.47 -28.26 51.57
C ALA A 45 35.54 -26.91 50.82
N ASP A 46 34.80 -25.96 51.36
CA ASP A 46 35.10 -24.53 51.62
C ASP A 46 36.28 -23.81 50.92
N ASP A 47 36.00 -22.55 50.57
CA ASP A 47 36.90 -21.39 50.42
C ASP A 47 37.61 -21.17 49.07
N THR A 48 37.03 -20.36 48.18
CA THR A 48 37.48 -18.99 47.83
C THR A 48 36.90 -18.51 46.50
N SER A 49 36.44 -17.26 46.53
CA SER A 49 36.07 -16.44 45.38
C SER A 49 37.28 -16.15 44.48
N GLU A 50 37.06 -16.14 43.16
CA GLU A 50 37.81 -15.45 42.08
C GLU A 50 37.11 -15.85 40.74
N ASN A 51 36.06 -15.16 40.29
CA ASN A 51 36.04 -13.95 39.46
C ASN A 51 36.52 -14.15 38.00
N ALA A 52 35.64 -13.75 37.07
CA ALA A 52 35.85 -13.37 35.67
C ALA A 52 36.27 -14.45 34.66
N GLU A 53 35.30 -14.96 33.91
CA GLU A 53 35.48 -15.05 32.45
C GLU A 53 34.65 -13.87 31.92
N ASP A 54 35.32 -12.75 31.70
CA ASP A 54 34.78 -11.59 30.99
C ASP A 54 34.38 -12.06 29.59
N ASP A 55 33.09 -12.11 29.32
CA ASP A 55 32.57 -12.10 27.96
C ASP A 55 32.61 -10.64 27.53
N ASP A 56 33.81 -10.19 27.11
CA ASP A 56 34.03 -8.88 26.51
C ASP A 56 33.37 -8.88 25.11
N GLY A 57 32.04 -8.95 25.08
CA GLY A 57 31.25 -8.80 23.87
C GLY A 57 31.53 -7.46 23.21
N VAL A 58 31.40 -7.40 21.88
CA VAL A 58 31.49 -6.13 21.14
C VAL A 58 30.35 -5.24 21.60
N GLY A 59 30.69 -4.07 22.12
CA GLY A 59 29.72 -3.07 22.57
C GLY A 59 29.79 -1.78 21.78
N VAL A 60 28.91 -0.85 22.11
CA VAL A 60 28.88 0.49 21.50
C VAL A 60 30.22 1.23 21.65
N GLU A 61 30.95 0.99 22.75
CA GLU A 61 32.28 1.54 22.98
C GLU A 61 33.37 1.08 21.99
N ASP A 62 33.10 0.03 21.21
CA ASP A 62 34.01 -0.47 20.18
C ASP A 62 33.75 0.18 18.81
N GLN A 63 32.69 0.97 18.67
CA GLN A 63 32.35 1.67 17.44
C GLN A 63 33.29 2.85 17.15
N PRO A 64 33.42 3.28 15.88
CA PRO A 64 34.25 4.43 15.52
C PRO A 64 33.77 5.73 16.18
N ASP A 65 34.67 6.43 16.89
CA ASP A 65 34.38 7.72 17.52
C ASP A 65 33.99 8.82 16.50
N ASP A 66 34.34 8.65 15.22
CA ASP A 66 34.04 9.55 14.10
C ASP A 66 32.94 9.03 13.17
N ALA A 67 32.14 8.06 13.63
CA ALA A 67 30.91 7.65 12.95
C ALA A 67 29.91 8.81 12.89
N ALA A 68 29.35 9.07 11.72
CA ALA A 68 28.36 10.12 11.53
C ALA A 68 27.37 9.73 10.43
N ILE A 69 26.13 10.22 10.55
CA ILE A 69 25.10 10.11 9.53
C ILE A 69 24.43 11.48 9.34
N ALA A 70 24.13 11.84 8.10
CA ALA A 70 23.48 13.10 7.75
C ALA A 70 22.48 12.95 6.62
N PHE A 71 21.48 13.84 6.56
CA PHE A 71 20.54 13.87 5.45
C PHE A 71 21.20 14.45 4.19
N ASP A 72 21.23 13.67 3.11
CA ASP A 72 21.45 14.19 1.75
C ASP A 72 20.11 14.71 1.18
N THR A 73 19.01 14.03 1.49
CA THR A 73 17.63 14.43 1.15
C THR A 73 16.67 13.88 2.22
N PRO A 74 15.60 14.59 2.61
CA PRO A 74 15.33 15.99 2.29
C PRO A 74 16.28 16.95 3.01
N ALA A 75 16.33 18.20 2.57
CA ALA A 75 17.11 19.24 3.26
C ALA A 75 16.32 19.83 4.44
N ASP A 76 17.02 20.37 5.45
CA ASP A 76 16.38 21.10 6.55
C ASP A 76 15.50 22.26 6.06
N GLY A 77 14.26 22.28 6.55
CA GLY A 77 13.19 23.19 6.15
C GLY A 77 12.59 22.94 4.78
N ALA A 78 12.81 21.76 4.17
CA ALA A 78 12.23 21.42 2.88
C ALA A 78 10.71 21.27 2.97
N THR A 79 10.05 21.67 1.88
CA THR A 79 8.65 21.36 1.62
C THR A 79 8.60 20.28 0.55
N VAL A 80 7.94 19.16 0.85
CA VAL A 80 7.91 17.92 0.04
C VAL A 80 6.47 17.37 -0.03
N THR A 81 6.20 16.41 -0.91
CA THR A 81 4.95 15.63 -0.92
C THR A 81 5.23 14.19 -0.45
N SER A 82 4.18 13.44 -0.11
CA SER A 82 4.28 12.01 0.25
C SER A 82 4.26 11.11 -1.00
N PRO A 83 5.03 10.01 -1.04
CA PRO A 83 5.99 9.57 -0.04
C PRO A 83 7.24 10.45 0.04
N VAL A 84 7.74 10.66 1.25
CA VAL A 84 8.96 11.42 1.51
C VAL A 84 10.18 10.56 1.21
N GLU A 85 10.93 10.91 0.15
CA GLU A 85 12.23 10.32 -0.16
C GLU A 85 13.28 10.76 0.86
N VAL A 86 13.93 9.81 1.53
CA VAL A 86 15.05 10.05 2.44
C VAL A 86 16.31 9.37 1.92
N LYS A 87 17.41 10.11 1.92
CA LYS A 87 18.75 9.64 1.56
C LYS A 87 19.75 10.08 2.62
N ALA A 88 20.55 9.12 3.07
CA ALA A 88 21.54 9.30 4.11
C ALA A 88 22.97 9.26 3.54
N ASP A 89 23.79 10.22 3.94
CA ASP A 89 25.25 10.16 3.82
C ASP A 89 25.83 9.60 5.12
N VAL A 90 26.64 8.54 5.03
CA VAL A 90 27.24 7.86 6.19
C VAL A 90 28.77 7.96 6.13
N GLU A 91 29.39 8.31 7.26
CA GLU A 91 30.85 8.38 7.43
C GLU A 91 31.34 7.37 8.48
N ALA A 92 32.52 6.79 8.23
CA ALA A 92 33.27 5.87 9.11
C ALA A 92 32.60 4.54 9.50
N VAL A 93 31.40 4.23 9.00
CA VAL A 93 30.65 2.98 9.30
C VAL A 93 30.24 2.27 8.01
N ASP A 94 30.31 0.94 8.01
CA ASP A 94 29.75 0.08 6.98
C ASP A 94 28.28 -0.26 7.33
N ILE A 95 27.33 0.09 6.46
CA ILE A 95 25.90 -0.21 6.66
C ILE A 95 25.59 -1.65 6.26
N VAL A 96 25.06 -2.42 7.21
CA VAL A 96 24.69 -3.83 7.07
C VAL A 96 23.34 -4.09 7.76
N PRO A 97 22.60 -5.15 7.39
CA PRO A 97 21.44 -5.57 8.18
C PRO A 97 21.82 -5.84 9.64
N PRO A 98 20.94 -5.57 10.62
CA PRO A 98 21.23 -5.85 12.01
C PRO A 98 21.39 -7.37 12.24
N ASP A 99 22.62 -7.78 12.54
CA ASP A 99 23.03 -9.12 12.96
C ASP A 99 23.81 -9.00 14.29
N ASP A 100 24.75 -9.91 14.59
CA ASP A 100 25.62 -9.79 15.77
C ASP A 100 26.47 -8.48 15.72
N PRO A 101 26.74 -7.82 16.86
CA PRO A 101 27.50 -6.57 16.89
C PRO A 101 28.94 -6.77 16.38
N VAL A 102 29.33 -5.96 15.40
CA VAL A 102 30.68 -5.93 14.80
C VAL A 102 31.20 -4.49 14.82
N PRO A 103 32.45 -4.24 15.27
CA PRO A 103 33.01 -2.89 15.29
C PRO A 103 33.11 -2.30 13.88
N GLY A 104 32.60 -1.08 13.70
CA GLY A 104 32.58 -0.38 12.42
C GLY A 104 31.41 -0.77 11.51
N GLU A 105 30.51 -1.63 11.97
CA GLU A 105 29.28 -2.00 11.27
C GLU A 105 28.05 -1.50 12.06
N GLY A 106 26.99 -1.16 11.34
CA GLY A 106 25.73 -0.72 11.92
C GLY A 106 24.63 -0.60 10.87
N HIS A 107 23.51 -0.01 11.26
CA HIS A 107 22.36 0.23 10.39
C HIS A 107 21.72 1.59 10.67
N VAL A 108 20.77 1.99 9.82
CA VAL A 108 20.17 3.33 9.84
C VAL A 108 18.82 3.28 10.56
N HIS A 109 18.58 4.29 11.40
CA HIS A 109 17.28 4.61 11.94
C HIS A 109 16.81 5.98 11.44
N VAL A 110 15.56 6.04 11.00
CA VAL A 110 14.85 7.30 10.75
C VAL A 110 13.76 7.44 11.79
N LEU A 111 13.78 8.54 12.54
CA LEU A 111 12.85 8.83 13.61
C LEU A 111 11.98 10.02 13.19
N VAL A 112 10.69 9.81 13.08
CA VAL A 112 9.68 10.82 12.75
C VAL A 112 9.01 11.29 14.03
N ASP A 113 9.04 12.59 14.31
CA ASP A 113 8.49 13.25 15.51
C ASP A 113 8.98 12.67 16.85
N ASN A 114 10.19 12.10 16.84
CA ASN A 114 10.88 11.60 18.00
C ASN A 114 12.27 12.24 18.11
N ASP A 115 12.69 12.58 19.34
CA ASP A 115 14.07 12.98 19.62
C ASP A 115 15.03 11.82 19.28
N CYS A 116 16.25 12.12 18.84
CA CYS A 116 17.30 11.11 18.74
C CYS A 116 17.58 10.46 20.10
N PHE A 117 17.94 9.17 20.10
CA PHE A 117 18.36 8.48 21.32
C PHE A 117 19.77 8.92 21.74
N GLU A 118 20.08 8.92 23.05
CA GLU A 118 21.43 9.26 23.52
C GLU A 118 22.44 8.17 23.14
N ASP A 119 23.73 8.51 22.98
CA ASP A 119 24.79 7.54 22.72
C ASP A 119 24.80 6.39 23.75
N GLY A 120 24.74 5.15 23.26
CA GLY A 120 24.62 3.92 24.04
C GLY A 120 23.21 3.60 24.56
N GLU A 121 22.20 4.42 24.26
CA GLU A 121 20.81 4.10 24.54
C GLU A 121 20.26 3.09 23.53
N SER A 122 19.40 2.18 24.01
CA SER A 122 18.77 1.17 23.15
C SER A 122 17.61 1.80 22.38
N ILE A 123 17.72 1.76 21.06
CA ILE A 123 16.66 2.12 20.12
C ILE A 123 15.69 0.93 20.04
N PRO A 124 14.36 1.14 20.07
CA PRO A 124 13.39 0.08 19.82
C PRO A 124 13.74 -0.66 18.53
N GLY A 125 13.77 -1.99 18.54
CA GLY A 125 14.10 -2.79 17.34
C GLY A 125 12.93 -2.86 16.34
N PRO A 126 13.16 -3.49 15.17
CA PRO A 126 12.18 -3.52 14.09
C PRO A 126 10.90 -4.25 14.53
N SER A 127 9.78 -3.54 14.48
CA SER A 127 8.44 -4.06 14.79
C SER A 127 7.37 -3.14 14.21
N GLU A 128 6.17 -3.68 13.96
CA GLU A 128 5.02 -2.88 13.55
C GLU A 128 4.71 -1.76 14.58
N GLU A 129 4.90 -2.02 15.87
CA GLU A 129 4.72 -1.02 16.94
C GLU A 129 5.74 0.11 16.87
N ALA A 130 7.01 -0.19 16.56
CA ALA A 130 8.04 0.83 16.40
C ALA A 130 7.78 1.72 15.18
N GLU A 131 7.39 1.14 14.04
CA GLU A 131 7.03 1.90 12.84
C GLU A 131 5.79 2.77 13.05
N GLU A 132 4.75 2.26 13.73
CA GLU A 132 3.57 3.05 14.12
C GLU A 132 3.91 4.21 15.08
N GLU A 133 4.98 4.07 15.88
CA GLU A 133 5.53 5.13 16.74
C GLU A 133 6.52 6.06 16.02
N GLY A 134 6.75 5.88 14.71
CA GLY A 134 7.60 6.73 13.89
C GLY A 134 9.09 6.34 13.90
N ILE A 135 9.45 5.12 14.30
CA ILE A 135 10.83 4.63 14.35
C ILE A 135 11.03 3.57 13.26
N TYR A 136 11.75 3.96 12.21
CA TYR A 136 12.02 3.13 11.04
C TYR A 136 13.43 2.55 11.08
N HIS A 137 13.58 1.30 10.62
CA HIS A 137 14.84 0.54 10.62
C HIS A 137 15.27 0.18 9.21
N TRP A 138 16.35 0.77 8.73
CA TRP A 138 16.81 0.57 7.36
C TRP A 138 18.16 -0.14 7.31
N PRO A 139 18.25 -1.30 6.62
CA PRO A 139 19.53 -1.94 6.29
C PRO A 139 20.24 -1.24 5.11
N GLU A 140 19.70 -0.12 4.63
CA GLU A 140 20.19 0.67 3.53
C GLU A 140 20.17 2.18 3.87
N THR A 141 20.70 3.00 2.97
CA THR A 141 20.84 4.45 3.16
C THR A 141 19.85 5.28 2.34
N GLU A 142 18.88 4.65 1.69
CA GLU A 142 17.82 5.35 0.94
C GLU A 142 16.48 4.63 1.12
N GLY A 143 15.40 5.39 1.25
CA GLY A 143 14.07 4.86 1.47
C GLY A 143 12.99 5.91 1.28
N GLU A 144 11.74 5.48 1.37
CA GLU A 144 10.54 6.31 1.25
C GLU A 144 9.67 6.10 2.50
N ILE A 145 9.13 7.19 3.06
CA ILE A 145 8.22 7.16 4.21
C ILE A 145 6.91 7.83 3.81
N GLU A 146 5.79 7.12 3.99
CA GLU A 146 4.45 7.69 3.83
C GLU A 146 4.11 8.57 5.03
N LEU A 147 3.90 9.86 4.80
CA LEU A 147 3.53 10.83 5.83
C LEU A 147 2.30 11.61 5.38
N GLU A 148 1.36 11.82 6.31
CA GLU A 148 0.23 12.72 6.05
C GLU A 148 0.72 14.17 5.89
N PRO A 149 -0.06 15.07 5.27
CA PRO A 149 0.29 16.49 5.22
C PRO A 149 0.48 17.10 6.63
N GLY A 150 1.62 17.75 6.87
CA GLY A 150 1.99 18.23 8.19
C GLY A 150 3.40 18.80 8.29
N GLU A 151 3.73 19.37 9.45
CA GLU A 151 5.12 19.70 9.82
C GLU A 151 5.68 18.54 10.65
N TYR A 152 6.88 18.06 10.32
CA TYR A 152 7.54 16.93 10.97
C TYR A 152 8.96 17.28 11.37
N ASP A 153 9.38 16.77 12.52
CA ASP A 153 10.79 16.74 12.94
C ASP A 153 11.37 15.36 12.65
N LEU A 154 12.46 15.28 11.91
CA LEU A 154 13.13 14.04 11.55
C LEU A 154 14.50 13.97 12.21
N CYS A 155 14.80 12.83 12.85
CA CYS A 155 16.15 12.49 13.30
C CYS A 155 16.68 11.28 12.50
N LEU A 156 17.92 11.38 12.06
CA LEU A 156 18.66 10.30 11.41
C LEU A 156 19.81 9.85 12.31
N GLN A 157 19.84 8.55 12.62
CA GLN A 157 20.74 7.98 13.63
C GLN A 157 21.26 6.60 13.24
N LEU A 158 22.46 6.26 13.71
CA LEU A 158 23.04 4.92 13.56
C LEU A 158 22.74 4.05 14.78
N GLY A 159 22.46 2.77 14.53
CA GLY A 159 22.33 1.72 15.55
C GLY A 159 23.32 0.58 15.31
N ASP A 160 23.93 0.04 16.37
CA ASP A 160 24.77 -1.16 16.28
C ASP A 160 23.93 -2.44 16.08
N GLY A 161 24.56 -3.62 16.03
CA GLY A 161 23.83 -4.89 15.87
C GLY A 161 22.81 -5.20 16.99
N ASP A 162 23.03 -4.64 18.18
CA ASP A 162 22.13 -4.76 19.34
C ASP A 162 21.13 -3.59 19.44
N HIS A 163 21.08 -2.71 18.43
CA HIS A 163 20.28 -1.47 18.37
C HIS A 163 20.64 -0.46 19.46
N ASN A 164 21.92 -0.36 19.86
CA ASN A 164 22.38 0.76 20.67
C ASN A 164 22.78 1.92 19.75
N ALA A 165 22.27 3.11 20.07
CA ALA A 165 22.57 4.35 19.34
C ALA A 165 24.06 4.71 19.45
N PHE A 166 24.65 5.16 18.35
CA PHE A 166 26.04 5.66 18.35
C PHE A 166 26.32 6.67 17.24
N GLY A 167 27.44 7.39 17.37
CA GLY A 167 27.91 8.35 16.36
C GLY A 167 27.16 9.68 16.37
N GLU A 168 27.56 10.58 15.47
CA GLU A 168 26.89 11.87 15.27
C GLU A 168 25.59 11.69 14.47
N THR A 169 24.48 12.23 15.00
CA THR A 169 23.15 12.25 14.36
C THR A 169 22.95 13.54 13.56
N ASP A 170 21.91 13.56 12.74
CA ASP A 170 21.43 14.77 12.05
C ASP A 170 19.93 14.92 12.25
N GLU A 171 19.47 16.15 12.44
CA GLU A 171 18.09 16.50 12.74
C GLU A 171 17.64 17.60 11.79
N ILE A 172 16.47 17.42 11.18
CA ILE A 172 15.87 18.37 10.24
C ILE A 172 14.39 18.54 10.55
N THR A 173 13.84 19.69 10.18
CA THR A 173 12.38 19.88 10.10
C THR A 173 11.95 19.86 8.64
N ILE A 174 10.85 19.21 8.32
CA ILE A 174 10.23 19.27 6.98
C ILE A 174 8.75 19.65 7.08
N THR A 175 8.21 20.09 5.94
CA THR A 175 6.77 20.24 5.74
C THR A 175 6.35 19.30 4.62
N VAL A 176 5.44 18.38 4.91
CA VAL A 176 4.75 17.58 3.91
C VAL A 176 3.49 18.36 3.51
N GLU A 177 3.41 18.76 2.26
CA GLU A 177 2.20 19.37 1.69
C GLU A 177 1.31 18.30 1.06
N GLU A 178 0.02 18.63 0.93
CA GLU A 178 -0.87 17.89 0.04
C GLU A 178 -0.24 17.89 -1.35
N ASP A 179 -0.23 16.72 -1.99
CA ASP A 179 0.12 16.69 -3.39
C ASP A 179 -1.02 17.38 -4.14
N ASP A 180 -0.86 18.66 -4.48
CA ASP A 180 -1.86 19.42 -5.27
C ASP A 180 -2.10 18.76 -6.66
N ASP A 181 -1.28 17.77 -7.05
CA ASP A 181 -1.46 16.92 -8.22
C ASP A 181 -2.35 15.67 -7.93
N ASP A 182 -2.70 15.36 -6.67
CA ASP A 182 -3.68 14.33 -6.26
C ASP A 182 -5.06 14.98 -6.06
N VAL A 183 -5.60 15.55 -7.14
CA VAL A 183 -6.96 16.12 -7.13
C VAL A 183 -7.96 14.98 -7.10
N GLY A 184 -8.49 14.70 -5.90
CA GLY A 184 -9.44 13.62 -5.68
C GLY A 184 -10.90 14.04 -5.86
N VAL A 185 -11.79 13.05 -5.72
CA VAL A 185 -13.24 13.28 -5.71
C VAL A 185 -13.67 14.24 -4.59
N GLU A 186 -12.91 14.32 -3.49
CA GLU A 186 -13.22 15.23 -2.38
C GLU A 186 -13.05 16.72 -2.71
N ASP A 187 -12.33 17.05 -3.79
CA ASP A 187 -12.15 18.42 -4.25
C ASP A 187 -13.26 18.89 -5.19
N GLN A 188 -14.18 17.98 -5.57
CA GLN A 188 -15.27 18.29 -6.47
C GLN A 188 -16.44 18.99 -5.75
N PRO A 189 -17.24 19.81 -6.46
CA PRO A 189 -18.38 20.48 -5.85
C PRO A 189 -19.43 19.50 -5.32
N ASP A 190 -19.80 19.63 -4.04
CA ASP A 190 -20.87 18.82 -3.40
C ASP A 190 -22.22 18.88 -4.13
N ASP A 191 -22.47 19.96 -4.90
CA ASP A 191 -23.70 20.18 -5.68
C ASP A 191 -23.53 19.94 -7.18
N ALA A 192 -22.47 19.22 -7.59
CA ALA A 192 -22.31 18.72 -8.95
C ALA A 192 -23.43 17.75 -9.30
N ALA A 193 -24.02 17.93 -10.48
CA ALA A 193 -25.11 17.09 -10.96
C ALA A 193 -25.11 17.02 -12.49
N ILE A 194 -25.55 15.88 -13.01
CA ILE A 194 -25.81 15.68 -14.44
C ILE A 194 -27.20 15.10 -14.65
N SER A 195 -27.93 15.60 -15.65
CA SER A 195 -29.29 15.12 -15.92
C SER A 195 -29.66 15.05 -17.40
N PHE A 196 -30.58 14.16 -17.74
CA PHE A 196 -31.04 13.99 -19.11
C PHE A 196 -31.95 15.15 -19.56
N VAL A 197 -31.49 15.90 -20.56
CA VAL A 197 -32.35 16.80 -21.35
C VAL A 197 -33.16 15.98 -22.36
N THR A 198 -32.51 15.05 -23.07
CA THR A 198 -33.15 14.04 -23.93
C THR A 198 -32.30 12.77 -23.95
N PRO A 199 -32.87 11.57 -24.12
CA PRO A 199 -34.30 11.27 -24.05
C PRO A 199 -34.88 11.51 -22.66
N LYS A 200 -36.21 11.46 -22.54
CA LYS A 200 -36.88 11.49 -21.23
C LYS A 200 -37.19 10.07 -20.78
N ASP A 201 -37.29 9.86 -19.48
CA ASP A 201 -37.67 8.56 -18.93
C ASP A 201 -38.96 8.00 -19.57
N GLY A 202 -38.90 6.73 -19.95
CA GLY A 202 -39.94 6.00 -20.68
C GLY A 202 -40.10 6.38 -22.15
N ALA A 203 -39.18 7.15 -22.75
CA ALA A 203 -39.28 7.54 -24.15
C ALA A 203 -39.11 6.36 -25.11
N THR A 204 -39.90 6.38 -26.18
CA THR A 204 -39.68 5.52 -27.36
C THR A 204 -38.93 6.30 -28.42
N VAL A 205 -37.74 5.84 -28.78
CA VAL A 205 -36.79 6.50 -29.69
C VAL A 205 -36.38 5.57 -30.84
N THR A 206 -35.67 6.09 -31.83
CA THR A 206 -35.06 5.30 -32.92
C THR A 206 -33.55 5.42 -32.86
N SER A 207 -32.83 4.39 -33.32
CA SER A 207 -31.37 4.42 -33.41
C SER A 207 -30.89 5.27 -34.60
N PRO A 208 -29.82 6.07 -34.47
CA PRO A 208 -29.04 6.28 -33.24
C PRO A 208 -29.80 7.12 -32.20
N VAL A 209 -29.58 6.83 -30.92
CA VAL A 209 -30.24 7.50 -29.81
C VAL A 209 -29.51 8.79 -29.49
N GLU A 210 -30.16 9.93 -29.74
CA GLU A 210 -29.67 11.26 -29.37
C GLU A 210 -29.79 11.48 -27.86
N ILE A 211 -28.65 11.74 -27.22
CA ILE A 211 -28.55 12.06 -25.80
C ILE A 211 -28.05 13.49 -25.63
N LYS A 212 -28.72 14.24 -24.74
CA LYS A 212 -28.29 15.56 -24.29
C LYS A 212 -28.36 15.60 -22.79
N ALA A 213 -27.28 16.06 -22.17
CA ALA A 213 -27.15 16.27 -20.75
C ALA A 213 -27.17 17.76 -20.40
N ASP A 214 -27.72 18.07 -19.23
CA ASP A 214 -27.53 19.34 -18.51
C ASP A 214 -26.61 19.07 -17.32
N VAL A 215 -25.70 19.99 -17.03
CA VAL A 215 -24.68 19.83 -15.99
C VAL A 215 -24.72 21.05 -15.07
N GLU A 216 -24.67 20.82 -13.77
CA GLU A 216 -24.62 21.85 -12.73
C GLU A 216 -23.32 21.76 -11.91
N ALA A 217 -22.87 22.91 -11.40
CA ALA A 217 -21.69 23.15 -10.57
C ALA A 217 -20.30 22.81 -11.14
N VAL A 218 -20.19 22.07 -12.25
CA VAL A 218 -18.90 21.75 -12.90
C VAL A 218 -18.80 22.23 -14.36
N ASP A 219 -17.58 22.43 -14.82
CA ASP A 219 -17.24 22.65 -16.22
C ASP A 219 -16.86 21.32 -16.91
N ILE A 220 -17.40 21.04 -18.11
CA ILE A 220 -17.07 19.80 -18.84
C ILE A 220 -15.82 19.97 -19.69
N VAL A 221 -14.83 19.10 -19.49
CA VAL A 221 -13.53 19.08 -20.17
C VAL A 221 -13.16 17.66 -20.66
N PRO A 222 -12.15 17.51 -21.53
CA PRO A 222 -11.61 16.19 -21.85
C PRO A 222 -10.97 15.52 -20.63
N PRO A 223 -10.92 14.17 -20.56
CA PRO A 223 -10.47 13.42 -19.39
C PRO A 223 -8.95 13.50 -19.13
N ASP A 224 -8.19 14.27 -19.90
CA ASP A 224 -6.72 14.32 -19.84
C ASP A 224 -6.19 15.22 -18.69
N ASP A 225 -6.81 15.20 -17.50
CA ASP A 225 -6.49 15.97 -16.25
C ASP A 225 -7.46 17.15 -15.90
N PRO A 226 -8.75 16.88 -15.60
CA PRO A 226 -9.69 17.88 -15.07
C PRO A 226 -9.28 18.39 -13.69
N ALA A 227 -9.29 19.71 -13.51
CA ALA A 227 -9.05 20.38 -12.24
C ALA A 227 -10.28 20.29 -11.30
N PRO A 228 -10.16 20.70 -10.01
CA PRO A 228 -11.32 20.82 -9.13
C PRO A 228 -12.43 21.68 -9.75
N GLY A 229 -13.66 21.14 -9.80
CA GLY A 229 -14.79 21.79 -10.46
C GLY A 229 -14.87 21.55 -11.97
N GLU A 230 -14.01 20.68 -12.53
CA GLU A 230 -14.10 20.18 -13.89
C GLU A 230 -14.43 18.68 -13.89
N ALA A 231 -15.06 18.20 -14.96
CA ALA A 231 -15.46 16.80 -15.10
C ALA A 231 -15.52 16.36 -16.57
N HIS A 232 -15.59 15.05 -16.81
CA HIS A 232 -16.10 14.49 -18.07
C HIS A 232 -17.37 13.66 -17.85
N VAL A 233 -18.06 13.35 -18.95
CA VAL A 233 -19.37 12.70 -18.92
C VAL A 233 -19.22 11.21 -19.20
N HIS A 234 -19.89 10.39 -18.38
CA HIS A 234 -20.11 8.98 -18.65
C HIS A 234 -21.57 8.74 -19.04
N VAL A 235 -21.77 7.95 -20.10
CA VAL A 235 -23.06 7.37 -20.45
C VAL A 235 -22.97 5.87 -20.28
N LEU A 236 -23.78 5.31 -19.38
CA LEU A 236 -23.80 3.89 -19.10
C LEU A 236 -25.09 3.28 -19.68
N VAL A 237 -24.96 2.22 -20.46
CA VAL A 237 -26.06 1.49 -21.09
C VAL A 237 -26.19 0.12 -20.46
N ASP A 238 -27.36 -0.20 -19.91
CA ASP A 238 -27.66 -1.43 -19.17
C ASP A 238 -26.69 -1.74 -18.02
N ASN A 239 -26.11 -0.69 -17.42
CA ASN A 239 -25.28 -0.74 -16.22
C ASN A 239 -25.85 0.24 -15.18
N ASP A 240 -25.78 -0.14 -13.90
CA ASP A 240 -26.05 0.78 -12.79
C ASP A 240 -24.99 1.89 -12.76
N CYS A 241 -25.34 3.07 -12.25
CA CYS A 241 -24.33 4.10 -11.95
C CYS A 241 -23.35 3.59 -10.87
N PHE A 242 -22.10 4.06 -10.93
CA PHE A 242 -21.10 3.77 -9.91
C PHE A 242 -21.37 4.60 -8.63
N GLU A 243 -20.95 4.12 -7.46
CA GLU A 243 -21.06 4.91 -6.22
C GLU A 243 -20.03 6.05 -6.21
N ASP A 244 -20.31 7.16 -5.49
CA ASP A 244 -19.34 8.27 -5.36
C ASP A 244 -17.98 7.75 -4.84
N GLY A 245 -16.90 8.16 -5.51
CA GLY A 245 -15.53 7.72 -5.27
C GLY A 245 -15.16 6.36 -5.87
N GLU A 246 -16.09 5.63 -6.48
CA GLU A 246 -15.79 4.39 -7.20
C GLU A 246 -15.19 4.71 -8.58
N THR A 247 -14.10 4.02 -8.93
CA THR A 247 -13.46 4.18 -10.23
C THR A 247 -14.31 3.57 -11.34
N ILE A 248 -14.73 4.42 -12.27
CA ILE A 248 -15.40 4.05 -13.52
C ILE A 248 -14.33 3.49 -14.48
N PRO A 249 -14.56 2.35 -15.15
CA PRO A 249 -13.65 1.84 -16.17
C PRO A 249 -13.31 2.91 -17.20
N GLY A 250 -12.01 3.22 -17.36
CA GLY A 250 -11.53 4.25 -18.28
C GLY A 250 -11.80 3.94 -19.76
N PRO A 251 -11.57 4.92 -20.65
CA PRO A 251 -11.89 4.81 -22.07
C PRO A 251 -11.12 3.66 -22.74
N SER A 252 -11.86 2.68 -23.23
CA SER A 252 -11.30 1.52 -23.92
C SER A 252 -12.35 0.87 -24.83
N GLU A 253 -11.90 0.10 -25.83
CA GLU A 253 -12.82 -0.69 -26.66
C GLU A 253 -13.61 -1.71 -25.80
N GLU A 254 -13.03 -2.21 -24.70
CA GLU A 254 -13.70 -3.12 -23.77
C GLU A 254 -14.81 -2.42 -22.97
N ALA A 255 -14.55 -1.21 -22.45
CA ALA A 255 -15.55 -0.41 -21.75
C ALA A 255 -16.75 -0.07 -22.67
N GLU A 256 -16.50 0.33 -23.92
CA GLU A 256 -17.58 0.61 -24.88
C GLU A 256 -18.39 -0.65 -25.22
N GLU A 257 -17.73 -1.81 -25.38
CA GLU A 257 -18.41 -3.10 -25.59
C GLU A 257 -19.25 -3.53 -24.38
N GLU A 258 -18.87 -3.12 -23.17
CA GLU A 258 -19.62 -3.32 -21.92
C GLU A 258 -20.69 -2.25 -21.67
N GLY A 259 -20.81 -1.25 -22.56
CA GLY A 259 -21.85 -0.22 -22.50
C GLY A 259 -21.46 1.02 -21.71
N ILE A 260 -20.18 1.26 -21.45
CA ILE A 260 -19.66 2.43 -20.75
C ILE A 260 -19.00 3.36 -21.78
N PHE A 261 -19.56 4.55 -21.97
CA PHE A 261 -19.10 5.53 -22.95
C PHE A 261 -18.59 6.80 -22.26
N HIS A 262 -17.47 7.35 -22.75
CA HIS A 262 -16.79 8.52 -22.20
C HIS A 262 -16.88 9.70 -23.16
N TRP A 263 -17.55 10.78 -22.75
CA TRP A 263 -17.79 11.94 -23.60
C TRP A 263 -17.13 13.20 -23.01
N PRO A 264 -16.34 13.95 -23.82
CA PRO A 264 -15.80 15.25 -23.43
C PRO A 264 -16.82 16.40 -23.61
N GLU A 265 -18.08 16.07 -23.81
CA GLU A 265 -19.16 16.99 -24.20
C GLU A 265 -20.52 16.47 -23.70
N THR A 266 -21.53 17.34 -23.66
CA THR A 266 -22.86 17.01 -23.09
C THR A 266 -23.90 16.59 -24.14
N GLU A 267 -23.51 16.40 -25.40
CA GLU A 267 -24.42 15.98 -26.48
C GLU A 267 -23.75 14.95 -27.38
N GLY A 268 -24.46 13.85 -27.67
CA GLY A 268 -23.93 12.77 -28.49
C GLY A 268 -25.01 11.81 -28.98
N GLU A 269 -24.59 10.80 -29.73
CA GLU A 269 -25.47 9.77 -30.30
C GLU A 269 -24.88 8.38 -30.04
N ILE A 270 -25.72 7.42 -29.60
CA ILE A 270 -25.33 6.01 -29.39
C ILE A 270 -26.11 5.09 -30.34
N GLU A 271 -25.41 4.20 -31.04
CA GLU A 271 -26.05 3.16 -31.86
C GLU A 271 -26.53 2.00 -30.98
N LEU A 272 -27.85 1.94 -30.75
CA LEU A 272 -28.49 0.83 -30.03
C LEU A 272 -29.34 -0.03 -30.98
N GLU A 273 -29.36 -1.35 -30.75
CA GLU A 273 -30.30 -2.23 -31.44
C GLU A 273 -31.73 -2.00 -30.94
N PRO A 274 -32.78 -2.46 -31.65
CA PRO A 274 -34.14 -2.36 -31.11
C PRO A 274 -34.31 -3.19 -29.82
N GLY A 275 -34.69 -2.52 -28.74
CA GLY A 275 -34.71 -3.10 -27.39
C GLY A 275 -35.26 -2.12 -26.35
N GLU A 276 -35.28 -2.56 -25.09
CA GLU A 276 -35.50 -1.71 -23.91
C GLU A 276 -34.15 -1.61 -23.19
N TYR A 277 -33.75 -0.41 -22.80
CA TYR A 277 -32.44 -0.10 -22.21
C TYR A 277 -32.60 0.79 -21.00
N ASP A 278 -31.78 0.53 -19.97
CA ASP A 278 -31.59 1.44 -18.86
C ASP A 278 -30.34 2.29 -19.13
N LEU A 279 -30.43 3.60 -18.95
CA LEU A 279 -29.34 4.55 -19.20
C LEU A 279 -29.04 5.33 -17.92
N CYS A 280 -27.76 5.44 -17.56
CA CYS A 280 -27.28 6.33 -16.52
C CYS A 280 -26.36 7.41 -17.11
N LEU A 281 -26.54 8.66 -16.66
CA LEU A 281 -25.56 9.73 -16.82
C LEU A 281 -24.82 9.97 -15.51
N GLN A 282 -23.50 10.07 -15.58
CA GLN A 282 -22.64 10.23 -14.43
C GLN A 282 -21.43 11.11 -14.78
N LEU A 283 -20.93 11.88 -13.81
CA LEU A 283 -19.69 12.64 -13.93
C LEU A 283 -18.51 11.79 -13.45
N GLY A 284 -17.34 12.02 -14.03
CA GLY A 284 -16.08 11.49 -13.49
C GLY A 284 -14.99 12.55 -13.44
N ASP A 285 -14.11 12.42 -12.45
CA ASP A 285 -12.90 13.24 -12.28
C ASP A 285 -11.75 12.74 -13.19
N GLY A 286 -10.53 13.24 -12.98
CA GLY A 286 -9.38 12.92 -13.83
C GLY A 286 -8.91 11.48 -13.73
N ASP A 287 -9.10 10.88 -12.57
CA ASP A 287 -8.79 9.47 -12.30
C ASP A 287 -9.98 8.54 -12.61
N HIS A 288 -11.06 9.09 -13.19
CA HIS A 288 -12.31 8.41 -13.50
C HIS A 288 -13.09 7.96 -12.26
N ASN A 289 -12.92 8.58 -11.10
CA ASN A 289 -13.79 8.33 -9.96
C ASN A 289 -15.13 9.04 -10.17
N ALA A 290 -16.20 8.30 -9.91
CA ALA A 290 -17.57 8.79 -9.99
C ALA A 290 -17.85 9.86 -8.92
N PHE A 291 -18.60 10.91 -9.28
CA PHE A 291 -19.06 11.90 -8.32
C PHE A 291 -20.33 12.63 -8.76
N GLY A 292 -20.99 13.28 -7.80
CA GLY A 292 -22.15 14.15 -8.03
C GLY A 292 -23.46 13.40 -8.24
N GLU A 293 -24.57 14.15 -8.30
CA GLU A 293 -25.89 13.56 -8.55
C GLU A 293 -25.99 13.03 -9.99
N THR A 294 -26.31 11.74 -10.12
CA THR A 294 -26.57 11.06 -11.39
C THR A 294 -28.04 11.15 -11.81
N ASP A 295 -28.34 10.82 -13.06
CA ASP A 295 -29.71 10.67 -13.56
C ASP A 295 -29.85 9.37 -14.34
N GLU A 296 -30.95 8.66 -14.10
CA GLU A 296 -31.23 7.35 -14.66
C GLU A 296 -32.58 7.36 -15.38
N ILE A 297 -32.62 6.79 -16.59
CA ILE A 297 -33.84 6.69 -17.38
C ILE A 297 -33.95 5.33 -18.06
N THR A 298 -35.17 4.88 -18.31
CA THR A 298 -35.43 3.74 -19.20
C THR A 298 -35.90 4.23 -20.57
N VAL A 299 -35.40 3.67 -21.66
CA VAL A 299 -35.84 3.98 -23.02
C VAL A 299 -36.18 2.72 -23.82
N THR A 300 -37.09 2.86 -24.78
CA THR A 300 -37.37 1.81 -25.78
C THR A 300 -36.87 2.27 -27.15
N VAL A 301 -35.92 1.53 -27.72
CA VAL A 301 -35.40 1.75 -29.07
C VAL A 301 -36.24 0.93 -30.07
N GLU A 302 -36.89 1.60 -31.00
CA GLU A 302 -37.63 0.97 -32.09
C GLU A 302 -36.80 0.89 -33.38
N LYS A 303 -37.26 0.02 -34.27
CA LYS A 303 -36.67 -0.15 -35.60
C LYS A 303 -36.97 1.10 -36.44
N GLY A 304 -35.93 1.86 -36.80
CA GLY A 304 -35.99 3.01 -37.71
C GLY A 304 -36.42 2.67 -39.14
#